data_AF-A0AAU2XEZ7-F1
#
_entry.id   AF-A0AAU2XEZ7-F1
#
_cell.length_a   1.000
_cell.length_b   1.000
_cell.length_c   1.000
_cell.angle_alpha   90.00
_cell.angle_beta   90.00
_cell.angle_gamma   90.00
#
_symmetry.space_group_name_H-M   'P 1'
#
loop_
_entity.id
_entity.type
_entity.pdbx_description
1 polymer ?
#
loop_
_entity_poly.entity_id
_entity_poly.type
_entity_poly.pdbx_seq_one_letter_code
_entity_poly.pdbx_strand_id
1 'polypeptide(L)'
;MTRRGMGAARVGQALGLVPRQVRLAARAGLLDQHEDGTFDADCVARAAADQRRFLDALHREEPLSARQAATRLHISRERFTRVARTAELPVVERQWLRRNGRDLEVCYYRTADVDALLPHVVADIELRAAAAAVSRSQAAAKAARTRAYNRERAQHARQLLATRRPGAMGDPVETVLWAVALGAAHGRIPPRLRRFRDDTRARALAELVGQARLRPAELAQLAEEATAPALRVLPYLAKPQEVAARLGVPAMRVAEHTPALHGYIARATLEELAQVPPGWLLLLRGDQELERVSAMWAREQELVWQQARERADAVLKDAARAVARLSDEAVAELFGLDPELVAALRPRSGRWSAAYVEELLRTRPAWLHGADAARAEVARRAQSAERRASARTARRLGWRRVWAHVFGMAVEDVPETVGRPTQAAVRAALASPPRWARQADGGATV
;
A
#
# COMPACT_ATOMS: atom_id res chain seq x y z
N MET A 1 91.40 -26.44 -0.73
CA MET A 1 91.53 -25.52 -1.89
C MET A 1 90.18 -24.87 -2.11
N THR A 2 89.98 -23.63 -1.66
CA THR A 2 88.75 -22.87 -1.87
C THR A 2 88.67 -22.50 -3.35
N ARG A 3 87.80 -23.18 -4.11
CA ARG A 3 87.47 -22.77 -5.48
C ARG A 3 86.90 -21.36 -5.39
N ARG A 4 87.52 -20.41 -6.11
CA ARG A 4 87.04 -19.02 -6.17
C ARG A 4 85.58 -19.02 -6.64
N GLY A 5 84.73 -18.25 -5.95
CA GLY A 5 83.35 -18.05 -6.36
C GLY A 5 83.24 -17.52 -7.80
N MET A 6 82.15 -17.87 -8.49
CA MET A 6 81.93 -17.47 -9.88
C MET A 6 81.10 -16.18 -9.96
N GLY A 7 81.54 -15.24 -10.78
CA GLY A 7 80.77 -14.02 -11.05
C GLY A 7 79.50 -14.27 -11.87
N ALA A 8 78.46 -13.46 -11.66
CA ALA A 8 77.14 -13.63 -12.26
C ALA A 8 77.14 -13.75 -13.80
N ALA A 9 78.04 -13.04 -14.51
CA ALA A 9 78.17 -13.13 -15.96
C ALA A 9 78.65 -14.52 -16.42
N ARG A 10 79.60 -15.11 -15.70
CA ARG A 10 80.10 -16.47 -15.96
C ARG A 10 79.03 -17.52 -15.64
N VAL A 11 78.27 -17.33 -14.56
CA VAL A 11 77.11 -18.19 -14.23
C VAL A 11 76.06 -18.15 -15.33
N GLY A 12 75.71 -16.94 -15.81
CA GLY A 12 74.76 -16.75 -16.91
C GLY A 12 75.22 -17.47 -18.18
N GLN A 13 76.50 -17.35 -18.54
CA GLN A 13 77.07 -18.06 -19.69
C GLN A 13 77.08 -19.58 -19.51
N ALA A 14 77.42 -20.08 -18.33
CA ALA A 14 77.50 -21.52 -18.04
C ALA A 14 76.13 -22.22 -18.06
N LEU A 15 75.08 -21.53 -17.59
CA LEU A 15 73.73 -22.10 -17.46
C LEU A 15 72.77 -21.65 -18.58
N GLY A 16 73.20 -20.78 -19.50
CA GLY A 16 72.37 -20.22 -20.57
C GLY A 16 71.29 -19.26 -20.05
N LEU A 17 71.56 -18.55 -18.95
CA LEU A 17 70.59 -17.68 -18.27
C LEU A 17 70.86 -16.19 -18.55
N VAL A 18 69.78 -15.42 -18.65
CA VAL A 18 69.89 -13.95 -18.65
C VAL A 18 70.14 -13.40 -17.23
N PRO A 19 70.70 -12.18 -17.07
CA PRO A 19 71.02 -11.63 -15.73
C PRO A 19 69.85 -11.55 -14.74
N ARG A 20 68.61 -11.46 -15.23
CA ARG A 20 67.41 -11.53 -14.39
C ARG A 20 67.16 -12.93 -13.83
N GLN A 21 67.37 -13.96 -14.64
CA GLN A 21 67.19 -15.35 -14.26
C GLN A 21 68.26 -15.82 -13.26
N VAL A 22 69.50 -15.35 -13.41
CA VAL A 22 70.56 -15.60 -12.42
C VAL A 22 70.20 -15.01 -11.05
N ARG A 23 69.66 -13.78 -11.02
CA ARG A 23 69.18 -13.15 -9.78
C ARG A 23 67.96 -13.86 -9.18
N LEU A 24 67.04 -14.33 -10.02
CA LEU A 24 65.90 -15.13 -9.57
C LEU A 24 66.36 -16.45 -8.95
N ALA A 25 67.31 -17.14 -9.59
CA ALA A 25 67.88 -18.39 -9.09
C ALA A 25 68.55 -18.20 -7.71
N ALA A 26 69.31 -17.11 -7.53
CA ALA A 26 69.86 -16.75 -6.21
C ALA A 26 68.74 -16.50 -5.18
N ARG A 27 67.77 -15.64 -5.49
CA ARG A 27 66.69 -15.26 -4.56
C ARG A 27 65.82 -16.44 -4.15
N ALA A 28 65.60 -17.39 -5.06
CA ALA A 28 64.84 -18.61 -4.81
C ALA A 28 65.66 -19.73 -4.15
N GLY A 29 66.95 -19.50 -3.86
CA GLY A 29 67.83 -20.51 -3.25
C GLY A 29 68.16 -21.69 -4.17
N LEU A 30 68.01 -21.52 -5.49
CA LEU A 30 68.39 -22.52 -6.50
C LEU A 30 69.89 -22.49 -6.80
N LEU A 31 70.54 -21.35 -6.53
CA LEU A 31 71.98 -21.18 -6.57
C LEU A 31 72.45 -20.50 -5.28
N ASP A 32 73.49 -21.05 -4.67
CA ASP A 32 74.08 -20.49 -3.45
C ASP A 32 74.93 -19.27 -3.80
N GLN A 33 74.59 -18.12 -3.22
CA GLN A 33 75.31 -16.85 -3.39
C GLN A 33 76.05 -16.50 -2.10
N HIS A 34 77.34 -16.20 -2.22
CA HIS A 34 78.18 -15.70 -1.14
C HIS A 34 77.93 -14.21 -0.86
N GLU A 35 78.34 -13.73 0.31
CA GLU A 35 78.17 -12.32 0.73
C GLU A 35 78.88 -11.32 -0.21
N ASP A 36 79.96 -11.75 -0.88
CA ASP A 36 80.69 -10.94 -1.87
C ASP A 36 79.98 -10.86 -3.25
N GLY A 37 78.79 -11.47 -3.36
CA GLY A 37 77.98 -11.50 -4.57
C GLY A 37 78.40 -12.55 -5.60
N THR A 38 79.44 -13.34 -5.33
CA THR A 38 79.84 -14.47 -6.16
C THR A 38 79.01 -15.72 -5.83
N PHE A 39 78.97 -16.68 -6.76
CA PHE A 39 78.19 -17.90 -6.64
C PHE A 39 79.09 -19.11 -6.35
N ASP A 40 78.61 -20.06 -5.54
CA ASP A 40 79.33 -21.29 -5.28
C ASP A 40 79.53 -22.08 -6.58
N ALA A 41 80.80 -22.33 -6.93
CA ALA A 41 81.19 -23.03 -8.14
C ALA A 41 80.68 -24.47 -8.18
N ASP A 42 80.59 -25.14 -7.02
CA ASP A 42 80.10 -26.52 -6.95
C ASP A 42 78.57 -26.56 -7.13
N CYS A 43 77.85 -25.59 -6.58
CA CYS A 43 76.42 -25.41 -6.80
C CYS A 43 76.09 -25.18 -8.28
N VAL A 44 76.83 -24.30 -8.96
CA VAL A 44 76.64 -24.04 -10.40
C VAL A 44 77.04 -25.26 -11.26
N ALA A 45 78.09 -25.99 -10.90
CA ALA A 45 78.47 -27.22 -11.60
C ALA A 45 77.39 -28.30 -11.49
N ARG A 46 76.75 -28.45 -10.32
CA ARG A 46 75.59 -29.35 -10.14
C ARG A 46 74.40 -28.92 -11.01
N ALA A 47 74.10 -27.63 -11.04
CA ALA A 47 73.03 -27.09 -11.89
C ALA A 47 73.31 -27.31 -13.38
N ALA A 48 74.58 -27.19 -13.82
CA ALA A 48 74.96 -27.45 -15.20
C ALA A 48 74.90 -28.95 -15.58
N ALA A 49 75.19 -29.83 -14.63
CA ALA A 49 75.14 -31.29 -14.84
C ALA A 49 73.71 -31.81 -15.06
N ASP A 50 72.69 -31.17 -14.47
CA ASP A 50 71.27 -31.46 -14.69
C ASP A 50 70.51 -30.17 -15.04
N GLN A 51 70.92 -29.56 -16.16
CA GLN A 51 70.42 -28.26 -16.60
C GLN A 51 68.90 -28.26 -16.79
N ARG A 52 68.31 -29.36 -17.27
CA ARG A 52 66.86 -29.45 -17.47
C ARG A 52 66.10 -29.34 -16.16
N ARG A 53 66.48 -30.13 -15.15
CA ARG A 53 65.84 -30.08 -13.83
C ARG A 53 66.02 -28.72 -13.17
N PHE A 54 67.19 -28.11 -13.33
CA PHE A 54 67.44 -26.76 -12.84
C PHE A 54 66.54 -25.72 -13.53
N LEU A 55 66.42 -25.75 -14.85
CA LEU A 55 65.54 -24.84 -15.60
C LEU A 55 64.06 -25.04 -15.26
N ASP A 56 63.62 -26.28 -15.07
CA ASP A 56 62.25 -26.58 -14.62
C ASP A 56 61.98 -26.03 -13.21
N ALA A 57 62.95 -26.16 -12.29
CA ALA A 57 62.88 -25.57 -10.96
C ALA A 57 62.85 -24.03 -11.05
N LEU A 58 63.69 -23.42 -11.89
CA LEU A 58 63.72 -21.98 -12.09
C LEU A 58 62.42 -21.44 -12.69
N HIS A 59 61.83 -22.15 -13.66
CA HIS A 59 60.55 -21.75 -14.26
C HIS A 59 59.40 -21.70 -13.23
N ARG A 60 59.41 -22.62 -12.26
CA ARG A 60 58.45 -22.62 -11.15
C ARG A 60 58.59 -21.40 -10.24
N GLU A 61 59.75 -20.76 -10.20
CA GLU A 61 60.00 -19.54 -9.44
C GLU A 61 59.64 -18.26 -10.20
N GLU A 62 59.40 -18.34 -11.52
CA GLU A 62 59.20 -17.15 -12.32
C GLU A 62 57.96 -16.35 -11.88
N PRO A 63 58.06 -15.01 -11.77
CA PRO A 63 56.92 -14.18 -11.38
C PRO A 63 55.94 -14.00 -12.53
N LEU A 64 54.67 -14.35 -12.30
CA LEU A 64 53.54 -14.16 -13.21
C LEU A 64 52.65 -13.01 -12.75
N SER A 65 52.34 -12.07 -13.64
CA SER A 65 51.29 -11.10 -13.41
C SER A 65 49.91 -11.78 -13.31
N ALA A 66 48.94 -11.12 -12.67
CA ALA A 66 47.56 -11.63 -12.59
C ALA A 66 46.95 -12.00 -13.95
N ARG A 67 47.35 -11.32 -15.04
CA ARG A 67 46.90 -11.66 -16.39
C ARG A 67 47.54 -12.96 -16.88
N GLN A 68 48.85 -13.12 -16.72
CA GLN A 68 49.56 -14.33 -17.13
C GLN A 68 49.11 -15.54 -16.32
N ALA A 69 48.95 -15.38 -15.00
CA ALA A 69 48.42 -16.42 -14.13
C ALA A 69 46.99 -16.84 -14.52
N ALA A 70 46.12 -15.87 -14.84
CA ALA A 70 44.77 -16.16 -15.33
C ALA A 70 44.77 -16.91 -16.66
N THR A 71 45.63 -16.51 -17.61
CA THR A 71 45.79 -17.21 -18.89
C THR A 71 46.29 -18.64 -18.67
N ARG A 72 47.26 -18.83 -17.77
CA ARG A 72 47.83 -20.13 -17.42
C ARG A 72 46.79 -21.08 -16.82
N LEU A 73 45.87 -20.53 -16.01
CA LEU A 73 44.77 -21.28 -15.41
C LEU A 73 43.50 -21.33 -16.28
N HIS A 74 43.54 -20.80 -17.51
CA HIS A 74 42.40 -20.71 -18.43
C HIS A 74 41.14 -20.06 -17.83
N ILE A 75 41.31 -19.03 -17.00
CA ILE A 75 40.22 -18.27 -16.38
C ILE A 75 40.33 -16.77 -16.67
N SER A 76 39.26 -16.03 -16.38
CA SER A 76 39.31 -14.57 -16.47
C SER A 76 40.20 -13.96 -15.38
N ARG A 77 40.83 -12.81 -15.69
CA ARG A 77 41.69 -12.07 -14.73
C ARG A 77 40.96 -11.76 -13.42
N GLU A 78 39.70 -11.35 -13.49
CA GLU A 78 38.88 -11.03 -12.32
C GLU A 78 38.60 -12.26 -11.46
N ARG A 79 38.41 -13.42 -12.09
CA ARG A 79 38.26 -14.70 -11.38
C ARG A 79 39.56 -15.08 -10.71
N PHE A 80 40.69 -15.01 -11.43
CA PHE A 80 42.00 -15.23 -10.82
C PHE A 80 42.23 -14.32 -9.62
N THR A 81 41.93 -13.02 -9.72
CA THR A 81 42.11 -12.06 -8.62
C THR A 81 41.28 -12.45 -7.38
N ARG A 82 40.05 -12.92 -7.58
CA ARG A 82 39.22 -13.44 -6.49
C ARG A 82 39.80 -14.72 -5.89
N VAL A 83 40.20 -15.69 -6.73
CA VAL A 83 40.78 -16.96 -6.28
C VAL A 83 42.08 -16.72 -5.52
N ALA A 84 42.98 -15.89 -6.06
CA ALA A 84 44.23 -15.50 -5.42
C ALA A 84 44.00 -14.83 -4.07
N ARG A 85 42.96 -13.98 -3.95
CA ARG A 85 42.59 -13.37 -2.67
C ARG A 85 42.03 -14.40 -1.69
N THR A 86 41.15 -15.30 -2.13
CA THR A 86 40.53 -16.32 -1.27
C THR A 86 41.54 -17.39 -0.83
N ALA A 87 42.47 -17.75 -1.71
CA ALA A 87 43.55 -18.71 -1.44
C ALA A 87 44.77 -18.05 -0.79
N GLU A 88 44.70 -16.75 -0.51
CA GLU A 88 45.77 -15.95 0.12
C GLU A 88 47.14 -16.14 -0.57
N LEU A 89 47.14 -16.16 -1.91
CA LEU A 89 48.36 -16.36 -2.69
C LEU A 89 49.41 -15.29 -2.37
N PRO A 90 50.65 -15.68 -2.03
CA PRO A 90 51.70 -14.73 -1.70
C PRO A 90 52.12 -13.94 -2.95
N VAL A 91 52.26 -12.62 -2.76
CA VAL A 91 52.75 -11.71 -3.80
C VAL A 91 54.28 -11.62 -3.69
N VAL A 92 55.00 -12.10 -4.71
CA VAL A 92 56.48 -12.15 -4.72
C VAL A 92 57.12 -10.82 -5.12
N GLU A 93 56.39 -10.00 -5.87
CA GLU A 93 56.84 -8.69 -6.35
C GLU A 93 55.63 -7.77 -6.61
N ARG A 94 55.80 -6.48 -6.31
CA ARG A 94 54.81 -5.41 -6.58
C ARG A 94 55.49 -4.34 -7.41
N GLN A 95 54.87 -3.98 -8.53
CA GLN A 95 55.39 -2.95 -9.42
C GLN A 95 54.33 -1.89 -9.70
N TRP A 96 54.67 -0.63 -9.51
CA TRP A 96 53.82 0.49 -9.88
C TRP A 96 54.07 0.85 -11.34
N LEU A 97 53.02 0.76 -12.17
CA LEU A 97 53.07 1.09 -13.60
C LEU A 97 52.10 2.22 -13.90
N ARG A 98 52.59 3.28 -14.54
CA ARG A 98 51.73 4.37 -15.01
C ARG A 98 51.17 4.02 -16.38
N ARG A 99 49.84 3.87 -16.47
CA ARG A 99 49.14 3.55 -17.72
C ARG A 99 47.83 4.34 -17.82
N ASN A 100 47.59 4.96 -18.97
CA ASN A 100 46.41 5.80 -19.21
C ASN A 100 46.24 6.92 -18.15
N GLY A 101 47.35 7.56 -17.76
CA GLY A 101 47.34 8.65 -16.77
C GLY A 101 47.10 8.23 -15.32
N ARG A 102 46.98 6.92 -15.02
CA ARG A 102 46.78 6.37 -13.68
C ARG A 102 47.95 5.49 -13.26
N ASP A 103 48.30 5.52 -11.99
CA ASP A 103 49.27 4.60 -11.39
C ASP A 103 48.54 3.32 -10.99
N LEU A 104 49.01 2.19 -11.51
CA LEU A 104 48.45 0.86 -11.29
C LEU A 104 49.48 -0.01 -10.56
N GLU A 105 49.11 -0.54 -9.40
CA GLU A 105 49.89 -1.57 -8.72
C GLU A 105 49.67 -2.91 -9.43
N VAL A 106 50.75 -3.51 -9.93
CA VAL A 106 50.76 -4.84 -10.51
C VAL A 106 51.43 -5.81 -9.55
N CYS A 107 50.64 -6.74 -9.04
CA CYS A 107 51.10 -7.85 -8.22
C CYS A 107 51.57 -9.02 -9.10
N TYR A 108 52.71 -9.59 -8.75
CA TYR A 108 53.26 -10.81 -9.34
C TYR A 108 53.19 -11.96 -8.35
N TYR A 109 52.89 -13.14 -8.87
CA TYR A 109 52.72 -14.39 -8.12
C TYR A 109 53.74 -15.40 -8.64
N ARG A 110 54.23 -16.27 -7.77
CA ARG A 110 55.15 -17.35 -8.18
C ARG A 110 54.43 -18.36 -9.06
N THR A 111 55.07 -18.82 -10.14
CA THR A 111 54.49 -19.83 -11.05
C THR A 111 54.04 -21.11 -10.32
N ALA A 112 54.85 -21.62 -9.38
CA ALA A 112 54.52 -22.82 -8.60
C ALA A 112 53.21 -22.69 -7.82
N ASP A 113 53.00 -21.54 -7.17
CA ASP A 113 51.83 -21.31 -6.32
C ASP A 113 50.58 -21.12 -7.19
N VAL A 114 50.73 -20.52 -8.38
CA VAL A 114 49.65 -20.45 -9.39
C VAL A 114 49.31 -21.84 -9.90
N ASP A 115 50.29 -22.67 -10.23
CA ASP A 115 50.08 -24.04 -10.72
C ASP A 115 49.41 -24.93 -9.68
N ALA A 116 49.70 -24.73 -8.39
CA ALA A 116 49.04 -25.44 -7.30
C ALA A 116 47.52 -25.17 -7.24
N LEU A 117 47.03 -24.06 -7.81
CA LEU A 117 45.59 -23.79 -7.90
C LEU A 117 44.88 -24.55 -9.02
N LEU A 118 45.61 -25.13 -9.97
CA LEU A 118 45.02 -25.72 -11.17
C LEU A 118 43.95 -26.81 -10.86
N PRO A 119 44.18 -27.78 -9.95
CA PRO A 119 43.16 -28.77 -9.62
C PRO A 119 41.87 -28.16 -9.06
N HIS A 120 42.00 -27.11 -8.23
CA HIS A 120 40.86 -26.41 -7.65
C HIS A 120 40.08 -25.61 -8.68
N VAL A 121 40.77 -24.97 -9.63
CA VAL A 121 40.15 -24.23 -10.72
C VAL A 121 39.38 -25.17 -11.65
N VAL A 122 39.93 -26.34 -11.97
CA VAL A 122 39.26 -27.37 -12.77
C VAL A 122 37.98 -27.85 -12.07
N ALA A 123 38.05 -28.23 -10.80
CA ALA A 123 36.88 -28.66 -10.03
C ALA A 123 35.78 -27.56 -9.95
N ASP A 124 36.16 -26.29 -9.75
CA ASP A 124 35.22 -25.16 -9.73
C ASP A 124 34.60 -24.89 -11.12
N ILE A 125 35.32 -25.16 -12.22
CA ILE A 125 34.74 -25.10 -13.58
C ILE A 125 33.69 -26.20 -13.77
N GLU A 126 34.00 -27.44 -13.38
CA GLU A 126 33.09 -28.58 -13.50
C GLU A 126 31.82 -28.40 -12.65
N LEU A 127 31.96 -27.97 -11.39
CA LEU A 127 30.84 -27.69 -10.50
C LEU A 127 29.91 -26.61 -11.07
N ARG A 128 30.47 -25.58 -11.70
CA ARG A 128 29.66 -24.52 -12.35
C ARG A 128 28.98 -25.01 -13.62
N ALA A 129 29.64 -25.85 -14.40
CA ALA A 129 29.01 -26.48 -15.57
C ALA A 129 27.82 -27.35 -15.15
N ALA A 130 27.97 -28.13 -14.08
CA ALA A 130 26.90 -28.93 -13.49
C ALA A 130 25.76 -28.05 -12.95
N ALA A 131 26.06 -27.01 -12.17
CA ALA A 131 25.06 -26.07 -11.65
C ALA A 131 24.29 -25.35 -12.78
N ALA A 132 24.98 -24.93 -13.84
CA ALA A 132 24.36 -24.32 -15.01
C ALA A 132 23.47 -25.30 -15.79
N ALA A 133 23.82 -26.59 -15.84
CA ALA A 133 22.98 -27.61 -16.44
C ALA A 133 21.68 -27.84 -15.65
N VAL A 134 21.78 -27.93 -14.31
CA VAL A 134 20.60 -28.06 -13.42
C VAL A 134 19.69 -26.84 -13.55
N SER A 135 20.24 -25.62 -13.53
CA SER A 135 19.48 -24.38 -13.68
C SER A 135 18.72 -24.34 -15.02
N ARG A 136 19.36 -24.74 -16.12
CA ARG A 136 18.73 -24.84 -17.45
C ARG A 136 17.59 -25.88 -17.47
N SER A 137 17.80 -27.05 -16.87
CA SER A 137 16.78 -28.09 -16.78
C SER A 137 15.57 -27.62 -15.96
N GLN A 138 15.79 -26.97 -14.82
CA GLN A 138 14.73 -26.38 -14.00
C GLN A 138 13.98 -25.26 -14.73
N ALA A 139 14.69 -24.40 -15.48
CA ALA A 139 14.07 -23.37 -16.32
C ALA A 139 13.22 -23.99 -17.44
N ALA A 140 13.70 -25.05 -18.09
CA ALA A 140 12.95 -25.79 -19.09
C ALA A 140 11.69 -26.44 -18.50
N ALA A 141 11.79 -27.06 -17.32
CA ALA A 141 10.66 -27.64 -16.61
C ALA A 141 9.63 -26.56 -16.22
N LYS A 142 10.06 -25.41 -15.72
CA LYS A 142 9.18 -24.27 -15.41
C LYS A 142 8.49 -23.74 -16.67
N ALA A 143 9.22 -23.62 -17.78
CA ALA A 143 8.65 -23.21 -19.06
C ALA A 143 7.63 -24.23 -19.59
N ALA A 144 7.89 -25.52 -19.47
CA ALA A 144 6.97 -26.59 -19.84
C ALA A 144 5.67 -26.54 -19.01
N ARG A 145 5.77 -26.38 -17.69
CA ARG A 145 4.60 -26.20 -16.80
C ARG A 145 3.79 -24.96 -17.18
N THR A 146 4.46 -23.84 -17.46
CA THR A 146 3.80 -22.60 -17.87
C THR A 146 3.06 -22.76 -19.20
N ARG A 147 3.67 -23.48 -20.17
CA ARG A 147 3.02 -23.81 -21.45
C ARG A 147 1.82 -24.73 -21.25
N ALA A 148 1.90 -25.72 -20.37
CA ALA A 148 0.78 -26.60 -20.05
C ALA A 148 -0.40 -25.80 -19.45
N TYR A 149 -0.14 -25.02 -18.40
CA TYR A 149 -1.13 -24.15 -17.76
C TYR A 149 -1.78 -23.16 -18.74
N ASN A 150 -0.98 -22.52 -19.60
CA ASN A 150 -1.52 -21.60 -20.60
C ASN A 150 -2.39 -22.30 -21.66
N ARG A 151 -2.08 -23.56 -22.02
CA ARG A 151 -2.91 -24.36 -22.92
C ARG A 151 -4.24 -24.71 -22.27
N GLU A 152 -4.23 -25.17 -21.02
CA GLU A 152 -5.43 -25.47 -20.24
C GLU A 152 -6.32 -24.23 -20.09
N ARG A 153 -5.73 -23.08 -19.72
CA ARG A 153 -6.45 -21.80 -19.61
C ARG A 153 -7.09 -21.39 -20.94
N ALA A 154 -6.37 -21.52 -22.05
CA ALA A 154 -6.91 -21.20 -23.36
C ALA A 154 -8.05 -22.15 -23.76
N GLN A 155 -7.93 -23.46 -23.46
CA GLN A 155 -8.97 -24.44 -23.72
C GLN A 155 -10.24 -24.16 -22.90
N HIS A 156 -10.10 -23.87 -21.60
CA HIS A 156 -11.21 -23.51 -20.75
C HIS A 156 -11.89 -22.22 -21.24
N ALA A 157 -11.12 -21.20 -21.63
CA ALA A 157 -11.66 -19.98 -22.20
C ALA A 157 -12.44 -20.25 -23.51
N ARG A 158 -11.97 -21.16 -24.38
CA ARG A 158 -12.71 -21.57 -25.59
C ARG A 158 -14.03 -22.26 -25.25
N GLN A 159 -14.05 -23.14 -24.24
CA GLN A 159 -15.28 -23.78 -23.78
C GLN A 159 -16.29 -22.75 -23.26
N LEU A 160 -15.83 -21.79 -22.44
CA LEU A 160 -16.68 -20.69 -21.96
C LEU A 160 -17.18 -19.77 -23.08
N LEU A 161 -16.38 -19.53 -24.12
CA LEU A 161 -16.83 -18.77 -25.28
C LEU A 161 -17.91 -19.53 -26.05
N ALA A 162 -17.77 -20.84 -26.21
CA ALA A 162 -18.77 -21.66 -26.88
C ALA A 162 -20.12 -21.64 -26.16
N THR A 163 -20.12 -21.68 -24.81
CA THR A 163 -21.36 -21.61 -24.02
C THR A 163 -22.00 -20.22 -24.01
N ARG A 164 -21.20 -19.16 -24.18
CA ARG A 164 -21.67 -17.77 -24.23
C ARG A 164 -22.03 -17.28 -25.64
N ARG A 165 -21.79 -18.09 -26.68
CA ARG A 165 -22.16 -17.73 -28.05
C ARG A 165 -23.68 -17.58 -28.12
N PRO A 166 -24.21 -16.43 -28.56
CA PRO A 166 -25.65 -16.25 -28.71
C PRO A 166 -26.21 -17.21 -29.76
N GLY A 167 -27.35 -17.84 -29.46
CA GLY A 167 -28.08 -18.68 -30.41
C GLY A 167 -28.76 -17.85 -31.51
N ALA A 168 -29.30 -18.53 -32.53
CA ALA A 168 -29.98 -17.87 -33.66
C ALA A 168 -31.23 -17.07 -33.24
N MET A 169 -31.89 -17.49 -32.15
CA MET A 169 -33.03 -16.80 -31.51
C MET A 169 -32.61 -16.14 -30.18
N GLY A 170 -31.32 -15.82 -30.03
CA GLY A 170 -30.78 -15.24 -28.81
C GLY A 170 -31.24 -13.80 -28.59
N ASP A 171 -31.11 -13.34 -27.34
CA ASP A 171 -31.46 -11.98 -26.95
C ASP A 171 -30.68 -10.94 -27.81
N PRO A 172 -31.35 -9.88 -28.32
CA PRO A 172 -30.70 -8.81 -29.09
C PRO A 172 -29.49 -8.17 -28.39
N VAL A 173 -29.56 -8.01 -27.07
CA VAL A 173 -28.50 -7.44 -26.22
C VAL A 173 -27.27 -8.35 -26.25
N GLU A 174 -27.45 -9.66 -26.04
CA GLU A 174 -26.36 -10.64 -26.05
C GLU A 174 -25.70 -10.75 -27.44
N THR A 175 -26.52 -10.65 -28.50
CA THR A 175 -26.03 -10.67 -29.89
C THR A 175 -25.14 -9.46 -30.19
N VAL A 176 -25.53 -8.26 -29.76
CA VAL A 176 -24.72 -7.05 -29.92
C VAL A 176 -23.47 -7.11 -29.04
N LEU A 177 -23.61 -7.53 -27.78
CA LEU A 177 -22.52 -7.70 -26.82
C LEU A 177 -21.42 -8.61 -27.39
N TRP A 178 -21.83 -9.76 -27.95
CA TRP A 178 -20.93 -10.74 -28.57
C TRP A 178 -20.13 -10.15 -29.73
N ALA A 179 -20.80 -9.46 -30.66
CA ALA A 179 -20.15 -8.84 -31.82
C ALA A 179 -19.19 -7.71 -31.41
N VAL A 180 -19.56 -6.90 -30.41
CA VAL A 180 -18.70 -5.83 -29.87
C VAL A 180 -17.45 -6.42 -29.24
N ALA A 181 -17.59 -7.48 -28.44
CA ALA A 181 -16.46 -8.14 -27.79
C ALA A 181 -15.49 -8.78 -28.78
N LEU A 182 -15.99 -9.49 -29.80
CA LEU A 182 -15.16 -10.04 -30.88
C LEU A 182 -14.47 -8.95 -31.69
N GLY A 183 -15.20 -7.90 -32.06
CA GLY A 183 -14.64 -6.75 -32.78
C GLY A 183 -13.56 -6.02 -31.97
N ALA A 184 -13.75 -5.90 -30.65
CA ALA A 184 -12.78 -5.31 -29.74
C ALA A 184 -11.50 -6.16 -29.64
N ALA A 185 -11.63 -7.47 -29.47
CA ALA A 185 -10.50 -8.40 -29.44
C ALA A 185 -9.76 -8.47 -30.78
N HIS A 186 -10.48 -8.37 -31.90
CA HIS A 186 -9.91 -8.30 -33.25
C HIS A 186 -9.28 -6.93 -33.58
N GLY A 187 -9.58 -5.89 -32.80
CA GLY A 187 -9.12 -4.52 -33.05
C GLY A 187 -9.91 -3.75 -34.11
N ARG A 188 -11.04 -4.29 -34.59
CA ARG A 188 -11.93 -3.61 -35.55
C ARG A 188 -13.39 -3.79 -35.14
N ILE A 189 -13.99 -2.70 -34.64
CA ILE A 189 -15.42 -2.66 -34.30
C ILE A 189 -16.17 -1.87 -35.39
N PRO A 190 -17.27 -2.43 -35.94
CA PRO A 190 -18.14 -1.72 -36.87
C PRO A 190 -18.63 -0.37 -36.31
N PRO A 191 -18.64 0.73 -37.09
CA PRO A 191 -18.95 2.08 -36.58
C PRO A 191 -20.23 2.18 -35.74
N ARG A 192 -21.31 1.51 -36.17
CA ARG A 192 -22.61 1.53 -35.49
C ARG A 192 -22.62 0.83 -34.12
N LEU A 193 -21.63 -0.02 -33.85
CA LEU A 193 -21.46 -0.78 -32.62
C LEU A 193 -20.42 -0.17 -31.67
N ARG A 194 -19.58 0.77 -32.14
CA ARG A 194 -18.49 1.38 -31.35
C ARG A 194 -18.95 2.03 -30.04
N ARG A 195 -20.16 2.57 -30.02
CA ARG A 195 -20.77 3.17 -28.81
C ARG A 195 -20.88 2.23 -27.61
N PHE A 196 -20.83 0.91 -27.83
CA PHE A 196 -20.91 -0.10 -26.78
C PHE A 196 -19.54 -0.65 -26.35
N ARG A 197 -18.45 -0.17 -26.94
CA ARG A 197 -17.08 -0.65 -26.67
C ARG A 197 -16.71 -0.56 -25.19
N ASP A 198 -17.18 0.47 -24.52
CA ASP A 198 -16.81 0.77 -23.14
C ASP A 198 -17.71 0.08 -22.10
N ASP A 199 -18.68 -0.72 -22.55
CA ASP A 199 -19.48 -1.54 -21.67
C ASP A 199 -18.61 -2.57 -20.94
N THR A 200 -18.81 -2.69 -19.63
CA THR A 200 -18.00 -3.57 -18.77
C THR A 200 -18.16 -5.04 -19.12
N ARG A 201 -19.37 -5.45 -19.55
CA ARG A 201 -19.65 -6.82 -20.00
C ARG A 201 -18.93 -7.09 -21.32
N ALA A 202 -18.92 -6.10 -22.22
CA ALA A 202 -18.25 -6.22 -23.53
C ALA A 202 -16.73 -6.35 -23.37
N ARG A 203 -16.15 -5.56 -22.46
CA ARG A 203 -14.72 -5.65 -22.10
C ARG A 203 -14.37 -7.01 -21.48
N ALA A 204 -15.15 -7.48 -20.49
CA ALA A 204 -14.92 -8.77 -19.85
C ALA A 204 -15.00 -9.93 -20.87
N LEU A 205 -15.94 -9.86 -21.82
CA LEU A 205 -16.04 -10.86 -22.88
C LEU A 205 -14.89 -10.75 -23.88
N ALA A 206 -14.44 -9.55 -24.24
CA ALA A 206 -13.28 -9.36 -25.11
C ALA A 206 -11.98 -9.89 -24.48
N GLU A 207 -11.82 -9.73 -23.16
CA GLU A 207 -10.72 -10.33 -22.42
C GLU A 207 -10.77 -11.86 -22.46
N LEU A 208 -11.96 -12.45 -22.30
CA LEU A 208 -12.16 -13.89 -22.43
C LEU A 208 -11.78 -14.39 -23.84
N VAL A 209 -12.14 -13.63 -24.89
CA VAL A 209 -11.70 -13.88 -26.28
C VAL A 209 -10.18 -13.83 -26.40
N GLY A 210 -9.53 -12.84 -25.79
CA GLY A 210 -8.07 -12.75 -25.75
C GLY A 210 -7.40 -13.94 -25.04
N GLN A 211 -8.00 -14.44 -23.97
CA GLN A 211 -7.52 -15.60 -23.23
C GLN A 211 -7.66 -16.91 -24.01
N ALA A 212 -8.67 -17.03 -24.88
CA ALA A 212 -8.88 -18.21 -25.71
C ALA A 212 -7.80 -18.44 -26.78
N ARG A 213 -6.92 -17.45 -27.02
CA ARG A 213 -5.80 -17.54 -27.98
C ARG A 213 -6.27 -18.10 -29.33
N LEU A 214 -7.37 -17.56 -29.85
CA LEU A 214 -7.88 -17.92 -31.17
C LEU A 214 -6.87 -17.53 -32.23
N ARG A 215 -6.83 -18.27 -33.35
CA ARG A 215 -5.97 -17.86 -34.48
C ARG A 215 -6.50 -16.54 -35.04
N PRO A 216 -5.64 -15.63 -35.54
CA PRO A 216 -6.11 -14.36 -36.10
C PRO A 216 -7.19 -14.53 -37.17
N ALA A 217 -7.06 -15.54 -38.04
CA ALA A 217 -8.05 -15.87 -39.07
C ALA A 217 -9.39 -16.35 -38.47
N GLU A 218 -9.34 -17.18 -37.42
CA GLU A 218 -10.54 -17.67 -36.71
C GLU A 218 -11.28 -16.54 -36.00
N LEU A 219 -10.54 -15.63 -35.36
CA LEU A 219 -11.10 -14.44 -34.72
C LEU A 219 -11.72 -13.48 -35.74
N ALA A 220 -11.06 -13.28 -36.88
CA ALA A 220 -11.58 -12.46 -37.97
C ALA A 220 -12.90 -13.04 -38.51
N GLN A 221 -12.94 -14.35 -38.78
CA GLN A 221 -14.14 -15.05 -39.24
C GLN A 221 -15.28 -14.93 -38.22
N LEU A 222 -15.04 -15.20 -36.94
CA LEU A 222 -16.06 -15.08 -35.90
C LEU A 222 -16.60 -13.65 -35.78
N ALA A 223 -15.72 -12.65 -35.88
CA ALA A 223 -16.12 -11.25 -35.85
C ALA A 223 -16.98 -10.87 -37.07
N GLU A 224 -16.64 -11.36 -38.26
CA GLU A 224 -17.43 -11.16 -39.49
C GLU A 224 -18.80 -11.84 -39.37
N GLU A 225 -18.85 -13.11 -38.96
CA GLU A 225 -20.07 -13.88 -38.74
C GLU A 225 -21.02 -13.20 -37.73
N ALA A 226 -20.47 -12.61 -36.66
CA ALA A 226 -21.24 -11.93 -35.62
C ALA A 226 -21.75 -10.54 -36.04
N THR A 227 -21.08 -9.88 -36.98
CA THR A 227 -21.36 -8.48 -37.33
C THR A 227 -22.73 -8.31 -37.98
N ALA A 228 -23.08 -9.11 -38.99
CA ALA A 228 -24.34 -8.95 -39.71
C ALA A 228 -25.57 -9.21 -38.82
N PRO A 229 -25.62 -10.29 -38.00
CA PRO A 229 -26.67 -10.47 -36.99
C PRO A 229 -26.78 -9.30 -36.02
N ALA A 230 -25.67 -8.83 -35.44
CA ALA A 230 -25.68 -7.72 -34.48
C ALA A 230 -26.24 -6.42 -35.08
N LEU A 231 -25.90 -6.11 -36.33
CA LEU A 231 -26.44 -4.93 -37.01
C LEU A 231 -27.93 -5.05 -37.33
N ARG A 232 -28.43 -6.27 -37.61
CA ARG A 232 -29.86 -6.53 -37.83
C ARG A 232 -30.69 -6.38 -36.56
N VAL A 233 -30.16 -6.80 -35.40
CA VAL A 233 -30.92 -6.74 -34.14
C VAL A 233 -30.84 -5.37 -33.45
N LEU A 234 -29.89 -4.52 -33.84
CA LEU A 234 -29.65 -3.21 -33.23
C LEU A 234 -30.90 -2.28 -33.17
N PRO A 235 -31.80 -2.22 -34.17
CA PRO A 235 -33.04 -1.44 -34.10
C PRO A 235 -34.04 -1.93 -33.06
N TYR A 236 -33.95 -3.21 -32.65
CA TYR A 236 -34.81 -3.84 -31.64
C TYR A 236 -34.35 -3.55 -30.21
N LEU A 237 -33.31 -2.74 -30.03
CA LEU A 237 -32.91 -2.22 -28.72
C LEU A 237 -33.59 -0.88 -28.44
N ALA A 238 -34.22 -0.76 -27.28
CA ALA A 238 -34.74 0.49 -26.76
C ALA A 238 -33.59 1.35 -26.22
N LYS A 239 -33.61 2.65 -26.49
CA LYS A 239 -32.57 3.58 -26.02
C LYS A 239 -32.74 3.87 -24.52
N PRO A 240 -31.68 4.20 -23.78
CA PRO A 240 -31.77 4.52 -22.35
C PRO A 240 -32.80 5.61 -22.03
N GLN A 241 -32.94 6.64 -22.88
CA GLN A 241 -33.93 7.70 -22.70
C GLN A 241 -35.36 7.19 -22.89
N GLU A 242 -35.56 6.27 -23.83
CA GLU A 242 -36.87 5.64 -24.09
C GLU A 242 -37.27 4.73 -22.93
N VAL A 243 -36.34 3.93 -22.42
CA VAL A 243 -36.53 3.10 -21.22
C VAL A 243 -36.92 3.97 -20.03
N ALA A 244 -36.19 5.07 -19.81
CA ALA A 244 -36.47 5.97 -18.69
C ALA A 244 -37.83 6.66 -18.81
N ALA A 245 -38.17 7.16 -20.00
CA ALA A 245 -39.45 7.81 -20.24
C ALA A 245 -40.62 6.83 -20.06
N ARG A 246 -40.49 5.59 -20.55
CA ARG A 246 -41.57 4.61 -20.55
C ARG A 246 -41.73 3.89 -19.21
N LEU A 247 -40.63 3.65 -18.49
CA LEU A 247 -40.67 2.96 -17.20
C LEU A 247 -40.69 3.90 -16.00
N GLY A 248 -40.44 5.21 -16.18
CA GLY A 248 -40.44 6.20 -15.10
C GLY A 248 -39.20 6.16 -14.20
N VAL A 249 -38.20 5.33 -14.51
CA VAL A 249 -36.96 5.14 -13.74
C VAL A 249 -35.74 5.10 -14.67
N PRO A 250 -34.54 5.58 -14.26
CA PRO A 250 -33.34 5.56 -15.08
C PRO A 250 -32.99 4.16 -15.59
N ALA A 251 -32.61 4.08 -16.88
CA ALA A 251 -32.26 2.81 -17.52
C ALA A 251 -31.10 2.05 -16.85
N MET A 252 -30.22 2.77 -16.14
CA MET A 252 -29.15 2.14 -15.36
C MET A 252 -29.69 1.29 -14.20
N ARG A 253 -30.72 1.76 -13.49
CA ARG A 253 -31.34 0.97 -12.40
C ARG A 253 -32.10 -0.24 -12.95
N VAL A 254 -32.65 -0.14 -14.16
CA VAL A 254 -33.31 -1.26 -14.86
C VAL A 254 -32.30 -2.34 -15.31
N ALA A 255 -31.09 -1.91 -15.70
CA ALA A 255 -30.01 -2.80 -16.14
C ALA A 255 -29.50 -3.76 -15.04
N GLU A 256 -29.79 -3.48 -13.76
CA GLU A 256 -29.44 -4.38 -12.65
C GLU A 256 -30.34 -5.62 -12.59
N HIS A 257 -31.53 -5.54 -13.19
CA HIS A 257 -32.56 -6.59 -13.10
C HIS A 257 -32.85 -7.27 -14.44
N THR A 258 -32.30 -6.76 -15.55
CA THR A 258 -32.57 -7.28 -16.90
C THR A 258 -31.31 -7.26 -17.77
N PRO A 259 -31.21 -8.15 -18.78
CA PRO A 259 -30.14 -8.09 -19.76
C PRO A 259 -30.10 -6.72 -20.42
N ALA A 260 -29.00 -6.00 -20.19
CA ALA A 260 -28.79 -4.67 -20.73
C ALA A 260 -27.36 -4.48 -21.24
N LEU A 261 -27.21 -3.56 -22.18
CA LEU A 261 -25.94 -3.10 -22.73
C LEU A 261 -25.94 -1.57 -22.70
N HIS A 262 -25.16 -0.98 -21.79
CA HIS A 262 -25.11 0.48 -21.61
C HIS A 262 -26.50 1.15 -21.44
N GLY A 263 -27.42 0.47 -20.73
CA GLY A 263 -28.81 0.92 -20.52
C GLY A 263 -29.76 0.69 -21.69
N TYR A 264 -29.28 0.07 -22.76
CA TYR A 264 -30.15 -0.45 -23.81
C TYR A 264 -30.66 -1.82 -23.38
N ILE A 265 -31.96 -2.03 -23.53
CA ILE A 265 -32.64 -3.33 -23.33
C ILE A 265 -33.39 -3.70 -24.61
N ALA A 266 -33.77 -4.96 -24.76
CA ALA A 266 -34.65 -5.36 -25.86
C ALA A 266 -36.00 -4.63 -25.78
N ARG A 267 -36.52 -4.17 -26.93
CA ARG A 267 -37.83 -3.49 -27.01
C ARG A 267 -38.97 -4.37 -26.50
N ALA A 268 -38.93 -5.66 -26.79
CA ALA A 268 -39.90 -6.63 -26.27
C ALA A 268 -39.90 -6.66 -24.73
N THR A 269 -38.71 -6.68 -24.11
CA THR A 269 -38.57 -6.59 -22.65
C THR A 269 -39.08 -5.26 -22.11
N LEU A 270 -38.82 -4.14 -22.79
CA LEU A 270 -39.37 -2.84 -22.40
C LEU A 270 -40.90 -2.83 -22.44
N GLU A 271 -41.50 -3.41 -23.48
CA GLU A 271 -42.95 -3.52 -23.63
C GLU A 271 -43.57 -4.38 -22.54
N GLU A 272 -42.97 -5.54 -22.25
CA GLU A 272 -43.38 -6.44 -21.17
C GLU A 272 -43.33 -5.74 -19.80
N LEU A 273 -42.20 -5.11 -19.46
CA LEU A 273 -42.02 -4.38 -18.21
C LEU A 273 -42.98 -3.19 -18.06
N ALA A 274 -43.37 -2.57 -19.18
CA ALA A 274 -44.33 -1.47 -19.18
C ALA A 274 -45.77 -1.95 -18.98
N GLN A 275 -46.13 -3.10 -19.55
CA GLN A 275 -47.48 -3.68 -19.44
C GLN A 275 -47.71 -4.35 -18.09
N VAL A 276 -46.73 -5.12 -17.62
CA VAL A 276 -46.79 -5.89 -16.37
C VAL A 276 -45.56 -5.54 -15.54
N PRO A 277 -45.57 -4.38 -14.85
CA PRO A 277 -44.42 -3.94 -14.07
C PRO A 277 -44.18 -4.89 -12.89
N PRO A 278 -43.00 -5.54 -12.80
CA PRO A 278 -42.68 -6.43 -11.70
C PRO A 278 -42.49 -5.64 -10.39
N GLY A 279 -42.59 -6.32 -9.25
CA GLY A 279 -42.53 -5.69 -7.93
C GLY A 279 -41.28 -4.83 -7.69
N TRP A 280 -40.11 -5.27 -8.17
CA TRP A 280 -38.87 -4.49 -8.08
C TRP A 280 -38.95 -3.16 -8.85
N LEU A 281 -39.64 -3.13 -9.99
CA LEU A 281 -39.79 -1.91 -10.79
C LEU A 281 -40.73 -0.92 -10.09
N LEU A 282 -41.77 -1.43 -9.43
CA LEU A 282 -42.68 -0.61 -8.62
C LEU A 282 -41.95 0.01 -7.42
N LEU A 283 -41.08 -0.75 -6.75
CA LEU A 283 -40.24 -0.23 -5.67
C LEU A 283 -39.31 0.88 -6.16
N LEU A 284 -38.60 0.65 -7.28
CA LEU A 284 -37.74 1.67 -7.87
C LEU A 284 -38.49 2.95 -8.23
N ARG A 285 -39.75 2.84 -8.72
CA ARG A 285 -40.61 4.01 -8.96
C ARG A 285 -40.96 4.73 -7.67
N GLY A 286 -41.29 3.99 -6.61
CA GLY A 286 -41.55 4.55 -5.28
C GLY A 286 -40.34 5.30 -4.74
N ASP A 287 -39.15 4.72 -4.82
CA ASP A 287 -37.90 5.35 -4.39
C ASP A 287 -37.61 6.62 -5.20
N GLN A 288 -37.79 6.57 -6.52
CA GLN A 288 -37.62 7.73 -7.41
C GLN A 288 -38.56 8.88 -7.03
N GLU A 289 -39.81 8.56 -6.69
CA GLU A 289 -40.80 9.56 -6.30
C GLU A 289 -40.49 10.13 -4.91
N LEU A 290 -40.05 9.29 -3.96
CA LEU A 290 -39.60 9.74 -2.65
C LEU A 290 -38.38 10.67 -2.75
N GLU A 291 -37.41 10.33 -3.60
CA GLU A 291 -36.25 11.17 -3.90
C GLU A 291 -36.69 12.53 -4.48
N ARG A 292 -37.69 12.56 -5.37
CA ARG A 292 -38.23 13.80 -5.94
C ARG A 292 -38.94 14.66 -4.90
N VAL A 293 -39.84 14.05 -4.12
CA VAL A 293 -40.61 14.76 -3.08
C VAL A 293 -39.68 15.29 -2.00
N SER A 294 -38.71 14.49 -1.53
CA SER A 294 -37.71 14.95 -0.55
C SER A 294 -36.85 16.09 -1.09
N ALA A 295 -36.44 16.06 -2.36
CA ALA A 295 -35.70 17.15 -2.99
C ALA A 295 -36.55 18.41 -3.22
N MET A 296 -37.87 18.29 -3.40
CA MET A 296 -38.79 19.44 -3.43
C MET A 296 -38.93 20.06 -2.03
N TRP A 297 -39.22 19.25 -1.02
CA TRP A 297 -39.34 19.70 0.36
C TRP A 297 -38.06 20.34 0.89
N ALA A 298 -36.89 19.79 0.57
CA ALA A 298 -35.61 20.40 0.94
C ALA A 298 -35.45 21.81 0.33
N ARG A 299 -35.89 22.01 -0.91
CA ARG A 299 -35.87 23.33 -1.58
C ARG A 299 -36.86 24.29 -0.94
N GLU A 300 -38.06 23.85 -0.63
CA GLU A 300 -39.06 24.66 0.08
C GLU A 300 -38.58 25.09 1.47
N GLN A 301 -37.99 24.16 2.23
CA GLN A 301 -37.42 24.49 3.55
C GLN A 301 -36.26 25.48 3.46
N GLU A 302 -35.37 25.34 2.47
CA GLU A 302 -34.28 26.30 2.28
C GLU A 302 -34.82 27.69 1.95
N LEU A 303 -35.90 27.81 1.17
CA LEU A 303 -36.55 29.10 0.89
C LEU A 303 -37.18 29.72 2.14
N VAL A 304 -37.93 28.95 2.93
CA VAL A 304 -38.50 29.41 4.21
C VAL A 304 -37.38 29.88 5.15
N TRP A 305 -36.28 29.15 5.19
CA TRP A 305 -35.12 29.49 6.01
C TRP A 305 -34.40 30.75 5.54
N GLN A 306 -34.22 30.95 4.24
CA GLN A 306 -33.64 32.18 3.69
C GLN A 306 -34.47 33.40 4.08
N GLN A 307 -35.80 33.31 3.99
CA GLN A 307 -36.70 34.39 4.43
C GLN A 307 -36.62 34.64 5.93
N ALA A 308 -36.50 33.59 6.75
CA ALA A 308 -36.31 33.73 8.19
C ALA A 308 -34.96 34.41 8.51
N ARG A 309 -33.91 34.07 7.76
CA ARG A 309 -32.59 34.69 7.91
C ARG A 309 -32.58 36.17 7.54
N GLU A 310 -33.22 36.56 6.44
CA GLU A 310 -33.32 37.98 6.05
C GLU A 310 -34.06 38.80 7.11
N ARG A 311 -35.16 38.26 7.64
CA ARG A 311 -35.85 38.84 8.81
C ARG A 311 -34.91 38.93 10.01
N ALA A 312 -34.11 37.90 10.24
CA ALA A 312 -33.20 37.88 11.36
C ALA A 312 -32.05 38.88 11.26
N ASP A 313 -31.46 39.03 10.08
CA ASP A 313 -30.46 40.04 9.82
C ASP A 313 -31.02 41.46 10.00
N ALA A 314 -32.31 41.68 9.71
CA ALA A 314 -32.98 42.95 9.99
C ALA A 314 -33.13 43.21 11.50
N VAL A 315 -33.66 42.25 12.26
CA VAL A 315 -33.82 42.35 13.73
C VAL A 315 -32.47 42.55 14.42
N LEU A 316 -31.43 41.84 13.99
CA LEU A 316 -30.07 41.98 14.54
C LEU A 316 -29.47 43.36 14.24
N LYS A 317 -29.68 43.90 13.03
CA LYS A 317 -29.24 45.27 12.68
C LYS A 317 -29.96 46.32 13.52
N ASP A 318 -31.25 46.16 13.76
CA ASP A 318 -32.03 47.09 14.59
C ASP A 318 -31.62 47.00 16.07
N ALA A 319 -31.39 45.80 16.60
CA ALA A 319 -30.88 45.61 17.96
C ALA A 319 -29.45 46.15 18.15
N ALA A 320 -28.57 45.99 17.14
CA ALA A 320 -27.23 46.55 17.15
C ALA A 320 -27.24 48.09 17.14
N ARG A 321 -28.17 48.70 16.40
CA ARG A 321 -28.40 50.16 16.42
C ARG A 321 -28.93 50.66 17.75
N ALA A 322 -29.70 49.84 18.47
CA ALA A 322 -30.28 50.19 19.77
C ALA A 322 -29.36 49.95 20.99
N VAL A 323 -28.17 49.35 20.81
CA VAL A 323 -27.25 48.92 21.90
C VAL A 323 -27.96 48.02 22.94
N ALA A 324 -29.07 47.39 22.57
CA ALA A 324 -29.99 46.76 23.49
C ALA A 324 -29.95 45.23 23.43
N ARG A 325 -30.19 44.62 24.58
CA ARG A 325 -30.37 43.18 24.78
C ARG A 325 -31.60 42.72 23.99
N LEU A 326 -31.54 41.56 23.34
CA LEU A 326 -32.70 40.97 22.66
C LEU A 326 -33.67 40.39 23.71
N SER A 327 -34.96 40.72 23.59
CA SER A 327 -36.00 40.13 24.44
C SER A 327 -36.31 38.69 24.00
N ASP A 328 -36.96 37.91 24.86
CA ASP A 328 -37.34 36.53 24.48
C ASP A 328 -38.36 36.55 23.34
N GLU A 329 -39.25 37.54 23.31
CA GLU A 329 -40.26 37.73 22.27
C GLU A 329 -39.61 38.00 20.91
N ALA A 330 -38.59 38.85 20.86
CA ALA A 330 -37.87 39.13 19.62
C ALA A 330 -37.13 37.89 19.10
N VAL A 331 -36.56 37.08 19.99
CA VAL A 331 -35.87 35.82 19.62
C VAL A 331 -36.89 34.73 19.24
N ALA A 332 -38.05 34.70 19.87
CA ALA A 332 -39.15 33.80 19.55
C ALA A 332 -39.73 34.09 18.17
N GLU A 333 -39.97 35.37 17.86
CA GLU A 333 -40.38 35.82 16.53
C GLU A 333 -39.32 35.46 15.47
N LEU A 334 -38.04 35.66 15.79
CA LEU A 334 -36.90 35.35 14.91
C LEU A 334 -36.90 33.90 14.41
N PHE A 335 -37.16 32.97 15.33
CA PHE A 335 -37.06 31.54 15.09
C PHE A 335 -38.43 30.88 14.87
N GLY A 336 -39.52 31.65 14.90
CA GLY A 336 -40.89 31.13 14.80
C GLY A 336 -41.22 30.15 15.92
N LEU A 337 -40.73 30.40 17.13
CA LEU A 337 -40.93 29.56 18.32
C LEU A 337 -41.82 30.26 19.34
N ASP A 338 -42.32 29.49 20.30
CA ASP A 338 -43.04 30.03 21.45
C ASP A 338 -42.08 30.79 22.40
N PRO A 339 -42.43 32.01 22.85
CA PRO A 339 -41.62 32.77 23.82
C PRO A 339 -41.24 31.99 25.08
N GLU A 340 -42.11 31.11 25.59
CA GLU A 340 -41.83 30.31 26.78
C GLU A 340 -40.71 29.27 26.52
N LEU A 341 -40.70 28.68 25.32
CA LEU A 341 -39.65 27.74 24.91
C LEU A 341 -38.32 28.45 24.74
N VAL A 342 -38.34 29.66 24.17
CA VAL A 342 -37.14 30.50 24.06
C VAL A 342 -36.62 30.86 25.45
N ALA A 343 -37.46 31.32 26.37
CA ALA A 343 -37.06 31.62 27.75
C ALA A 343 -36.35 30.42 28.42
N ALA A 344 -36.87 29.21 28.25
CA ALA A 344 -36.29 27.98 28.78
C ALA A 344 -34.96 27.56 28.12
N LEU A 345 -34.74 27.97 26.86
CA LEU A 345 -33.57 27.62 26.06
C LEU A 345 -32.42 28.63 26.15
N ARG A 346 -32.59 29.69 26.96
CA ARG A 346 -31.57 30.71 27.20
C ARG A 346 -30.16 30.12 27.44
N PRO A 347 -29.11 30.80 26.97
CA PRO A 347 -27.74 30.43 27.29
C PRO A 347 -27.50 30.50 28.80
N ARG A 348 -26.42 29.89 29.29
CA ARG A 348 -26.05 29.91 30.72
C ARG A 348 -25.87 31.32 31.29
N SER A 349 -25.57 32.31 30.45
CA SER A 349 -25.51 33.73 30.82
C SER A 349 -26.88 34.30 31.22
N GLY A 350 -27.98 33.58 30.95
CA GLY A 350 -29.36 33.98 31.26
C GLY A 350 -29.92 35.07 30.34
N ARG A 351 -29.20 35.46 29.28
CA ARG A 351 -29.56 36.57 28.39
C ARG A 351 -29.20 36.29 26.93
N TRP A 352 -30.02 36.77 26.01
CA TRP A 352 -29.76 36.74 24.57
C TRP A 352 -28.86 37.90 24.16
N SER A 353 -27.66 37.58 23.67
CA SER A 353 -26.81 38.55 22.99
C SER A 353 -26.94 38.38 21.48
N ALA A 354 -26.77 39.48 20.74
CA ALA A 354 -26.77 39.44 19.27
C ALA A 354 -25.76 38.42 18.72
N ALA A 355 -24.54 38.39 19.29
CA ALA A 355 -23.51 37.43 18.90
C ALA A 355 -23.92 35.96 19.12
N TYR A 356 -24.63 35.65 20.21
CA TYR A 356 -25.11 34.28 20.47
C TYR A 356 -26.23 33.89 19.51
N VAL A 357 -27.15 34.82 19.21
CA VAL A 357 -28.22 34.61 18.25
C VAL A 357 -27.67 34.44 16.82
N GLU A 358 -26.66 35.22 16.44
CA GLU A 358 -25.93 35.06 15.18
C GLU A 358 -25.23 33.70 15.08
N GLU A 359 -24.61 33.25 16.18
CA GLU A 359 -24.01 31.91 16.25
C GLU A 359 -25.06 30.81 16.06
N LEU A 360 -26.25 30.96 16.65
CA LEU A 360 -27.36 30.02 16.47
C LEU A 360 -27.86 29.96 15.01
N LEU A 361 -27.98 31.11 14.35
CA LEU A 361 -28.33 31.18 12.92
C LEU A 361 -27.29 30.47 12.05
N ARG A 362 -26.00 30.56 12.41
CA ARG A 362 -24.91 29.90 11.68
C ARG A 362 -24.84 28.40 11.94
N THR A 363 -24.95 27.99 13.21
CA THR A 363 -24.72 26.60 13.64
C THR A 363 -25.93 25.69 13.45
N ARG A 364 -27.13 26.27 13.33
CA ARG A 364 -28.39 25.55 13.08
C ARG A 364 -28.58 24.32 13.98
N PRO A 365 -28.57 24.48 15.32
CA PRO A 365 -28.81 23.35 16.20
C PRO A 365 -30.20 22.72 15.93
N ALA A 366 -30.28 21.40 16.11
CA ALA A 366 -31.48 20.61 15.81
C ALA A 366 -32.77 21.15 16.46
N TRP A 367 -32.67 21.74 17.65
CA TRP A 367 -33.82 22.28 18.38
C TRP A 367 -34.45 23.53 17.76
N LEU A 368 -33.77 24.22 16.82
CA LEU A 368 -34.34 25.35 16.08
C LEU A 368 -35.22 24.95 14.89
N HIS A 369 -35.28 23.65 14.56
CA HIS A 369 -36.01 23.18 13.37
C HIS A 369 -37.54 23.12 13.56
N GLY A 370 -38.04 23.42 14.76
CA GLY A 370 -39.47 23.51 15.04
C GLY A 370 -39.82 23.41 16.52
N ALA A 371 -41.07 23.70 16.87
CA ALA A 371 -41.56 23.73 18.24
C ALA A 371 -41.39 22.38 18.98
N ASP A 372 -41.57 21.25 18.28
CA ASP A 372 -41.40 19.91 18.85
C ASP A 372 -39.93 19.62 19.21
N ALA A 373 -39.00 20.00 18.33
CA ALA A 373 -37.57 19.85 18.59
C ALA A 373 -37.10 20.76 19.73
N ALA A 374 -37.63 21.98 19.83
CA ALA A 374 -37.39 22.89 20.94
C ALA A 374 -37.90 22.32 22.28
N ARG A 375 -39.14 21.78 22.32
CA ARG A 375 -39.70 21.11 23.50
C ARG A 375 -38.86 19.92 23.97
N ALA A 376 -38.42 19.08 23.04
CA ALA A 376 -37.58 17.93 23.34
C ALA A 376 -36.23 18.36 23.98
N GLU A 377 -35.62 19.44 23.48
CA GLU A 377 -34.38 19.99 24.04
C GLU A 377 -34.59 20.60 25.43
N VAL A 378 -35.69 21.32 25.66
CA VAL A 378 -36.06 21.82 26.99
C VAL A 378 -36.18 20.66 27.99
N ALA A 379 -36.93 19.62 27.63
CA ALA A 379 -37.08 18.41 28.46
C ALA A 379 -35.73 17.74 28.74
N ARG A 380 -34.86 17.62 27.73
CA ARG A 380 -33.50 17.05 27.88
C ARG A 380 -32.65 17.88 28.84
N ARG A 381 -32.70 19.22 28.77
CA ARG A 381 -31.99 20.12 29.69
C ARG A 381 -32.52 20.01 31.11
N ALA A 382 -33.84 19.93 31.28
CA ALA A 382 -34.49 19.74 32.57
C ALA A 382 -34.05 18.42 33.23
N GLN A 383 -34.14 17.30 32.49
CA GLN A 383 -33.70 15.98 32.96
C GLN A 383 -32.19 15.98 33.30
N SER A 384 -31.36 16.66 32.51
CA SER A 384 -29.93 16.80 32.79
C SER A 384 -29.64 17.65 34.03
N ALA A 385 -30.47 18.66 34.32
CA ALA A 385 -30.36 19.45 35.55
C ALA A 385 -30.77 18.62 36.77
N GLU A 386 -31.85 17.86 36.66
CA GLU A 386 -32.34 16.93 37.69
C GLU A 386 -31.31 15.85 38.01
N ARG A 387 -30.78 15.15 36.99
CA ARG A 387 -29.70 14.15 37.18
C ARG A 387 -28.48 14.76 37.88
N ARG A 388 -28.09 15.99 37.53
CA ARG A 388 -26.99 16.71 38.20
C ARG A 388 -27.33 17.11 39.64
N ALA A 389 -28.58 17.41 39.95
CA ALA A 389 -29.04 17.65 41.31
C ALA A 389 -28.99 16.36 42.14
N SER A 390 -29.60 15.28 41.65
CA SER A 390 -29.60 13.97 42.31
C SER A 390 -28.18 13.42 42.51
N ALA A 391 -27.31 13.55 41.51
CA ALA A 391 -25.89 13.17 41.64
C ALA A 391 -25.11 14.05 42.62
N ARG A 392 -25.50 15.31 42.85
CA ARG A 392 -24.90 16.15 43.91
C ARG A 392 -25.37 15.67 45.28
N THR A 393 -26.66 15.38 45.44
CA THR A 393 -27.23 14.85 46.69
C THR A 393 -26.61 13.50 47.06
N ALA A 394 -26.54 12.56 46.12
CA ALA A 394 -25.92 11.25 46.34
C ALA A 394 -24.42 11.36 46.70
N ARG A 395 -23.68 12.26 46.03
CA ARG A 395 -22.27 12.52 46.38
C ARG A 395 -22.11 13.09 47.78
N ARG A 396 -22.97 14.05 48.18
CA ARG A 396 -22.96 14.61 49.54
C ARG A 396 -23.29 13.55 50.58
N LEU A 397 -24.26 12.66 50.32
CA LEU A 397 -24.55 11.53 51.19
C LEU A 397 -23.35 10.59 51.32
N GLY A 398 -22.65 10.30 50.22
CA GLY A 398 -21.40 9.54 50.23
C GLY A 398 -20.31 10.20 51.08
N TRP A 399 -20.17 11.53 51.00
CA TRP A 399 -19.25 12.28 51.86
C TRP A 399 -19.62 12.19 53.33
N ARG A 400 -20.91 12.34 53.66
CA ARG A 400 -21.43 12.20 55.03
C ARG A 400 -21.14 10.82 55.61
N ARG A 401 -21.32 9.75 54.83
CA ARG A 401 -21.00 8.37 55.26
C ARG A 401 -19.53 8.18 55.60
N VAL A 402 -18.62 8.72 54.79
CA VAL A 402 -17.19 8.64 55.07
C VAL A 402 -16.84 9.41 56.34
N TRP A 403 -17.39 10.61 56.51
CA TRP A 403 -17.19 11.40 57.74
C TRP A 403 -17.76 10.74 58.98
N ALA A 404 -18.95 10.14 58.89
CA ALA A 404 -19.59 9.38 59.96
C ALA A 404 -18.72 8.19 60.38
N HIS A 405 -18.16 7.46 59.41
CA HIS A 405 -17.24 6.37 59.67
C HIS A 405 -15.94 6.82 60.35
N VAL A 406 -15.34 7.93 59.89
CA VAL A 406 -14.10 8.49 60.47
C VAL A 406 -14.27 8.84 61.95
N PHE A 407 -15.45 9.30 62.35
CA PHE A 407 -15.73 9.73 63.73
C PHE A 407 -16.60 8.75 64.53
N GLY A 408 -16.92 7.57 63.98
CA GLY A 408 -17.68 6.53 64.69
C GLY A 408 -19.12 6.92 65.07
N MET A 409 -19.79 7.73 64.25
CA MET A 409 -21.14 8.25 64.56
C MET A 409 -22.18 7.93 63.47
N ALA A 410 -23.46 8.20 63.71
CA ALA A 410 -24.51 7.98 62.73
C ALA A 410 -24.42 9.02 61.58
N VAL A 411 -24.88 8.65 60.37
CA VAL A 411 -24.78 9.52 59.19
C VAL A 411 -25.69 10.75 59.32
N GLU A 412 -26.78 10.58 60.05
CA GLU A 412 -27.80 11.57 60.39
C GLU A 412 -27.19 12.73 61.19
N ASP A 413 -26.21 12.44 62.06
CA ASP A 413 -25.54 13.42 62.91
C ASP A 413 -24.49 14.26 62.16
N VAL A 414 -24.10 13.84 60.95
CA VAL A 414 -23.18 14.59 60.09
C VAL A 414 -23.95 15.63 59.25
N PRO A 415 -23.63 16.94 59.30
CA PRO A 415 -24.37 17.98 58.59
C PRO A 415 -24.44 17.81 57.07
N GLU A 416 -25.52 18.26 56.42
CA GLU A 416 -25.69 18.18 54.96
C GLU A 416 -24.74 19.06 54.14
N THR A 417 -24.09 20.02 54.82
CA THR A 417 -23.18 21.00 54.24
C THR A 417 -21.72 20.57 54.31
N VAL A 418 -21.41 19.35 54.79
CA VAL A 418 -20.02 18.89 54.89
C VAL A 418 -19.30 18.86 53.54
N GLY A 419 -18.04 19.29 53.57
CA GLY A 419 -17.15 19.26 52.43
C GLY A 419 -16.65 17.85 52.09
N ARG A 420 -15.94 17.75 50.96
CA ARG A 420 -15.37 16.48 50.47
C ARG A 420 -14.35 15.90 51.47
N PRO A 421 -14.46 14.61 51.87
CA PRO A 421 -13.51 13.95 52.77
C PRO A 421 -12.25 13.55 52.01
N THR A 422 -11.39 14.52 51.71
CA THR A 422 -10.05 14.24 51.18
C THR A 422 -9.14 13.72 52.28
N GLN A 423 -8.09 12.97 51.95
CA GLN A 423 -7.16 12.43 52.96
C GLN A 423 -6.50 13.52 53.83
N ALA A 424 -6.28 14.72 53.27
CA ALA A 424 -5.79 15.87 54.03
C ALA A 424 -6.87 16.42 54.98
N ALA A 425 -8.11 16.57 54.50
CA ALA A 425 -9.22 17.01 55.33
C ALA A 425 -9.49 16.02 56.48
N VAL A 426 -9.45 14.72 56.21
CA VAL A 426 -9.65 13.66 57.23
C VAL A 426 -8.54 13.72 58.29
N ARG A 427 -7.26 13.81 57.89
CA ARG A 427 -6.15 13.95 58.85
C ARG A 427 -6.26 15.20 59.70
N ALA A 428 -6.58 16.35 59.09
CA ALA A 428 -6.76 17.61 59.80
C ALA A 428 -7.94 17.52 60.79
N ALA A 429 -9.05 16.91 60.37
CA ALA A 429 -10.23 16.74 61.20
C ALA A 429 -10.00 15.73 62.33
N LEU A 430 -9.17 14.69 62.17
CA LEU A 430 -8.79 13.80 63.27
C LEU A 430 -7.87 14.49 64.29
N ALA A 431 -6.96 15.34 63.83
CA ALA A 431 -6.08 16.11 64.71
C ALA A 431 -6.82 17.23 65.47
N SER A 432 -7.93 17.71 64.92
CA SER A 432 -8.78 18.72 65.54
C SER A 432 -10.24 18.50 65.10
N PRO A 433 -10.98 17.63 65.81
CA PRO A 433 -12.35 17.26 65.45
C PRO A 433 -13.24 18.49 65.24
N PRO A 434 -14.07 18.54 64.18
CA PRO A 434 -15.03 19.63 64.02
C PRO A 434 -16.11 19.57 65.10
N ARG A 435 -16.77 20.71 65.40
CA ARG A 435 -17.73 20.82 66.52
C ARG A 435 -18.81 19.73 66.52
N TRP A 436 -19.34 19.39 65.35
CA TRP A 436 -20.37 18.34 65.19
C TRP A 436 -19.86 16.92 65.49
N ALA A 437 -18.54 16.69 65.51
CA ALA A 437 -17.92 15.42 65.84
C ALA A 437 -17.35 15.35 67.28
N ARG A 438 -17.44 16.44 68.07
CA ARG A 438 -16.89 16.52 69.43
C ARG A 438 -17.80 15.98 70.54
N GLN A 439 -18.99 15.48 70.19
CA GLN A 439 -19.92 14.89 71.15
C GLN A 439 -20.02 13.38 70.94
N ALA A 440 -19.21 12.65 71.72
CA ALA A 440 -19.42 11.23 72.02
C ALA A 440 -18.76 10.81 73.36
N ASP A 441 -17.76 11.54 73.87
CA ASP A 441 -17.13 11.23 75.17
C ASP A 441 -17.25 12.38 76.17
N GLY A 442 -18.41 12.45 76.81
CA GLY A 442 -18.70 13.28 77.97
C GLY A 442 -19.50 12.49 79.01
N GLY A 443 -18.82 11.56 79.71
CA GLY A 443 -19.05 11.26 81.13
C GLY A 443 -20.26 10.40 81.51
N ALA A 444 -19.96 9.21 82.02
CA ALA A 444 -20.79 8.52 83.01
C ALA A 444 -20.83 9.32 84.34
N THR A 445 -22.02 9.47 84.93
CA THR A 445 -22.38 9.73 86.35
C THR A 445 -23.90 9.91 86.34
N VAL A 446 -24.76 9.10 86.99
CA VAL A 446 -24.71 8.31 88.23
C VAL A 446 -25.01 6.84 87.97
#